data_AF-A0A9Q0INC5-F1
#
_entry.id   AF-A0A9Q0INC5-F1
#
_cell.length_a   1.000
_cell.length_b   1.000
_cell.length_c   1.000
_cell.angle_alpha   90.00
_cell.angle_beta   90.00
_cell.angle_gamma   90.00
#
_symmetry.space_group_name_H-M   'P 1'
#
loop_
_entity.id
_entity.type
_entity.pdbx_description
1 polymer ?
#
loop_
_entity_poly.entity_id
_entity_poly.type
_entity_poly.pdbx_seq_one_letter_code
_entity_poly.pdbx_strand_id
1 'polypeptide(L)'
;MSQQLKFVVEQLNKEPFKKNLNLILFDSLEAMQLLQLLNDVLAEVDPKQAIDIREEQPEQTAKRMFSLLGMLKYKPLGNQTDASSFRRGLVAGHKPVVHPLLHWLLQRVPELKKRAYLARYLVKLEVPAEFLQDEVVGDTYHQYEDLVETFKNYHKGCEQLKASGFSTAEIRKDIGVMEEEKDQLIKRVERLRKRVETVPSHQRMLELARQLRVEKEREESLAHQKQEQKNQLFRAEQRLQVSQQKLKDLGQASVDTDPESLMRKLEEEIKINTYIVTEKLPKELDSTRRTVHFLQKIKEVSAQIKQLTEKRLMRSDPTDNKLTLFRQQASIIVRKKEAKAEELQRAREELAAAERELAQRSSSQGRGDDQEEVVRGDELKRLVAKLRGKGSTHKKRRAELAELKAENGVLQRTEEVLAQRSQDVLQQLTMWRKEHLCLGPPPKVVLVPFFTRW
;
A
#
# COMPACT_ATOMS: atom_id res chain seq x y z
N MET A 1 18.07 47.40 -0.99
CA MET A 1 17.30 48.65 -0.87
C MET A 1 15.92 48.58 -1.53
N SER A 2 15.77 48.46 -2.86
CA SER A 2 14.43 48.50 -3.51
C SER A 2 13.45 47.40 -3.04
N GLN A 3 13.92 46.15 -2.86
CA GLN A 3 13.05 45.06 -2.36
C GLN A 3 12.63 45.22 -0.89
N GLN A 4 13.50 45.77 -0.04
CA GLN A 4 13.19 46.02 1.37
C GLN A 4 12.12 47.10 1.51
N LEU A 5 12.21 48.16 0.69
CA LEU A 5 11.20 49.23 0.64
C LEU A 5 9.85 48.73 0.11
N LYS A 6 9.86 47.89 -0.93
CA LYS A 6 8.65 47.22 -1.43
C LYS A 6 7.95 46.42 -0.33
N PHE A 7 8.72 45.63 0.42
CA PHE A 7 8.20 44.86 1.54
C PHE A 7 7.61 45.75 2.65
N VAL A 8 8.31 46.82 3.03
CA VAL A 8 7.83 47.76 4.07
C VAL A 8 6.50 48.38 3.65
N VAL A 9 6.40 48.90 2.42
CA VAL A 9 5.16 49.51 1.91
C VAL A 9 4.01 48.50 1.84
N GLU A 10 4.28 47.28 1.38
CA GLU A 10 3.27 46.21 1.33
C GLU A 10 2.73 45.85 2.72
N GLN A 11 3.61 45.75 3.73
CA GLN A 11 3.21 45.42 5.10
C GLN A 11 2.48 46.58 5.80
N LEU A 12 2.87 47.83 5.54
CA LEU A 12 2.18 49.01 6.08
C LEU A 12 0.78 49.23 5.48
N ASN A 13 0.49 48.65 4.31
CA ASN A 13 -0.82 48.71 3.68
C ASN A 13 -1.76 47.58 4.15
N LYS A 14 -1.22 46.52 4.75
CA LYS A 14 -2.00 45.43 5.34
C LYS A 14 -2.55 45.83 6.72
N GLU A 15 -3.49 45.02 7.23
CA GLU A 15 -3.90 45.13 8.64
C GLU A 15 -2.69 44.81 9.54
N PRO A 16 -2.45 45.55 10.64
CA PRO A 16 -3.32 46.54 11.29
C PRO A 16 -3.13 48.01 10.86
N PHE A 17 -2.13 48.33 10.03
CA PHE A 17 -1.68 49.71 9.81
C PHE A 17 -2.48 50.51 8.76
N LYS A 18 -2.96 49.87 7.68
CA LYS A 18 -3.83 50.44 6.64
C LYS A 18 -3.43 51.85 6.13
N LYS A 19 -2.13 52.11 5.96
CA LYS A 19 -1.61 53.46 5.62
C LYS A 19 -1.70 53.85 4.14
N ASN A 20 -2.10 52.92 3.24
CA ASN A 20 -2.30 53.14 1.79
C ASN A 20 -1.17 53.93 1.10
N LEU A 21 0.08 53.62 1.42
CA LEU A 21 1.26 54.28 0.89
C LEU A 21 1.70 53.67 -0.45
N ASN A 22 2.20 54.51 -1.34
CA ASN A 22 2.93 54.11 -2.55
C ASN A 22 4.44 54.25 -2.32
N LEU A 23 5.27 53.54 -3.10
CA LEU A 23 6.74 53.63 -2.99
C LEU A 23 7.28 55.06 -3.08
N ILE A 24 6.71 55.86 -3.98
CA ILE A 24 7.09 57.26 -4.19
C ILE A 24 6.69 58.11 -2.97
N LEU A 25 5.48 57.92 -2.47
CA LEU A 25 4.96 58.64 -1.30
C LEU A 25 5.74 58.29 -0.03
N PHE A 26 6.11 57.01 0.13
CA PHE A 26 6.92 56.54 1.25
C PHE A 26 8.36 57.10 1.19
N ASP A 27 8.98 57.14 0.01
CA ASP A 27 10.33 57.70 -0.13
C ASP A 27 10.32 59.24 -0.07
N SER A 28 9.21 59.91 -0.35
CA SER A 28 9.07 61.36 -0.17
C SER A 28 8.79 61.79 1.27
N LEU A 29 8.58 60.85 2.22
CA LEU A 29 8.30 61.20 3.61
C LEU A 29 9.46 61.99 4.23
N GLU A 30 9.12 63.09 4.90
CA GLU A 30 10.05 63.90 5.67
C GLU A 30 10.48 63.15 6.94
N ALA A 31 11.63 63.53 7.52
CA ALA A 31 12.21 62.88 8.69
C ALA A 31 11.23 62.74 9.87
N MET A 32 10.44 63.79 10.14
CA MET A 32 9.43 63.78 11.20
C MET A 32 8.28 62.82 10.92
N GLN A 33 7.79 62.78 9.67
CA GLN A 33 6.71 61.89 9.25
C GLN A 33 7.16 60.42 9.26
N LEU A 34 8.40 60.16 8.85
CA LEU A 34 9.00 58.84 8.88
C LEU A 34 9.22 58.33 10.32
N LEU A 35 9.59 59.22 11.25
CA LEU A 35 9.67 58.90 12.67
C LEU A 35 8.28 58.61 13.26
N GLN A 36 7.27 59.40 12.91
CA GLN A 36 5.90 59.15 13.36
C GLN A 36 5.41 57.78 12.87
N LEU A 37 5.69 57.44 11.62
CA LEU A 37 5.38 56.13 11.06
C LEU A 37 6.10 54.99 11.80
N LEU A 38 7.36 55.18 12.17
CA LEU A 38 8.09 54.22 13.00
C LEU A 38 7.46 54.08 14.39
N ASN A 39 7.05 55.19 15.01
CA ASN A 39 6.39 55.17 16.30
C ASN A 39 5.02 54.51 16.25
N ASP A 40 4.23 54.72 15.18
CA ASP A 40 2.97 54.01 14.96
C ASP A 40 3.20 52.49 14.86
N VAL A 41 4.27 52.06 14.19
CA VAL A 41 4.67 50.64 14.13
C VAL A 41 5.09 50.10 15.49
N LEU A 42 5.81 50.90 16.29
CA LEU A 42 6.19 50.53 17.66
C LEU A 42 4.99 50.52 18.62
N ALA A 43 4.02 51.41 18.44
CA ALA A 43 2.78 51.49 19.22
C ALA A 43 1.90 50.25 19.01
N GLU A 44 1.90 49.70 17.81
CA GLU A 44 1.27 48.42 17.53
C GLU A 44 1.97 47.24 18.23
N VAL A 45 3.29 47.34 18.45
CA VAL A 45 4.07 46.30 19.17
C VAL A 45 3.91 46.44 20.69
N ASP A 46 3.93 47.66 21.21
CA ASP A 46 3.71 48.00 22.62
C ASP A 46 2.83 49.26 22.73
N PRO A 47 1.57 49.13 23.21
CA PRO A 47 0.64 50.26 23.33
C PRO A 47 1.16 51.43 24.17
N LYS A 48 2.15 51.22 25.06
CA LYS A 48 2.77 52.30 25.85
C LYS A 48 3.53 53.32 25.00
N GLN A 49 3.81 53.01 23.73
CA GLN A 49 4.52 53.89 22.81
C GLN A 49 3.59 54.79 21.98
N ALA A 50 2.26 54.70 22.18
CA ALA A 50 1.26 55.49 21.46
C ALA A 50 1.25 56.96 21.93
N ILE A 51 2.35 57.67 21.67
CA ILE A 51 2.56 59.08 21.99
C ILE A 51 2.86 59.80 20.69
N ASP A 52 2.27 60.97 20.44
CA ASP A 52 2.62 61.80 19.28
C ASP A 52 4.04 62.37 19.49
N ILE A 53 4.92 62.17 18.51
CA ILE A 53 6.33 62.62 18.59
C ILE A 53 6.42 64.15 18.69
N ARG A 54 5.37 64.88 18.30
CA ARG A 54 5.32 66.36 18.42
C ARG A 54 5.20 66.85 19.86
N GLU A 55 4.73 66.00 20.76
CA GLU A 55 4.51 66.35 22.18
C GLU A 55 5.75 66.08 23.05
N GLU A 56 6.75 65.35 22.53
CA GLU A 56 7.98 64.98 23.25
C GLU A 56 9.22 65.67 22.67
N GLN A 57 10.24 65.88 23.53
CA GLN A 57 11.54 66.32 23.04
C GLN A 57 12.21 65.21 22.20
N PRO A 58 12.84 65.51 21.05
CA PRO A 58 13.41 64.51 20.14
C PRO A 58 14.39 63.54 20.84
N GLU A 59 15.14 64.03 21.82
CA GLU A 59 16.07 63.25 22.62
C GLU A 59 15.37 62.28 23.60
N GLN A 60 14.22 62.68 24.14
CA GLN A 60 13.41 61.85 25.03
C GLN A 60 12.70 60.73 24.24
N THR A 61 12.13 61.06 23.08
CA THR A 61 11.55 60.07 22.16
C THR A 61 12.60 59.06 21.69
N ALA A 62 13.81 59.52 21.32
CA ALA A 62 14.89 58.63 20.91
C ALA A 62 15.35 57.71 22.05
N LYS A 63 15.43 58.21 23.30
CA LYS A 63 15.73 57.37 24.48
C LYS A 63 14.65 56.31 24.70
N ARG A 64 13.36 56.69 24.64
CA ARG A 64 12.22 55.78 24.79
C ARG A 64 12.23 54.69 23.72
N MET A 65 12.34 55.06 22.45
CA MET A 65 12.46 54.13 21.33
C MET A 65 13.68 53.22 21.48
N PHE A 66 14.84 53.76 21.88
CA PHE A 66 16.06 52.96 22.09
C PHE A 66 15.91 51.94 23.21
N SER A 67 15.29 52.31 24.33
CA SER A 67 14.98 51.38 25.43
C SER A 67 14.08 50.23 24.96
N LEU A 68 13.03 50.53 24.18
CA LEU A 68 12.16 49.50 23.61
C LEU A 68 12.90 48.60 22.62
N LEU A 69 13.67 49.17 21.70
CA LEU A 69 14.50 48.41 20.75
C LEU A 69 15.51 47.51 21.47
N GLY A 70 16.06 47.96 22.59
CA GLY A 70 16.92 47.17 23.49
C GLY A 70 16.18 45.99 24.12
N MET A 71 14.94 46.18 24.58
CA MET A 71 14.07 45.09 25.10
C MET A 71 13.71 44.09 24.00
N LEU A 72 13.43 44.59 22.79
CA LEU A 72 13.18 43.78 21.60
C LEU A 72 14.45 43.07 21.07
N LYS A 73 15.64 43.40 21.63
CA LYS A 73 16.97 42.91 21.23
C LYS A 73 17.28 43.19 19.75
N TYR A 74 16.84 44.34 19.26
CA TYR A 74 17.27 44.82 17.95
C TYR A 74 18.77 45.11 17.98
N LYS A 75 19.50 44.58 16.99
CA LYS A 75 20.91 44.90 16.76
C LYS A 75 21.00 45.71 15.46
N PRO A 76 21.44 46.98 15.50
CA PRO A 76 21.61 47.75 14.27
C PRO A 76 22.63 47.06 13.35
N LEU A 77 22.36 47.08 12.05
CA LEU A 77 23.23 46.50 11.03
C LEU A 77 24.44 47.44 10.84
N GLY A 78 25.49 47.22 11.63
CA GLY A 78 26.74 47.98 11.65
C GLY A 78 27.62 47.55 12.82
N ASN A 79 28.95 47.67 12.69
CA ASN A 79 29.91 47.26 13.73
C ASN A 79 29.63 47.98 15.06
N GLN A 80 30.01 47.36 16.19
CA GLN A 80 29.69 47.81 17.57
C GLN A 80 30.13 49.25 17.92
N THR A 81 30.90 49.92 17.06
CA THR A 81 31.39 51.30 17.19
C THR A 81 30.34 52.38 16.87
N ASP A 82 29.15 52.03 16.37
CA ASP A 82 28.15 52.97 15.84
C ASP A 82 26.94 53.27 16.77
N ALA A 83 26.98 52.93 18.06
CA ALA A 83 25.84 53.21 18.95
C ALA A 83 25.49 54.72 19.04
N SER A 84 26.50 55.58 19.01
CA SER A 84 26.33 57.04 19.02
C SER A 84 25.88 57.60 17.67
N SER A 85 26.34 57.02 16.55
CA SER A 85 25.90 57.42 15.20
C SER A 85 24.48 56.95 14.93
N PHE A 86 24.08 55.75 15.40
CA PHE A 86 22.71 55.26 15.38
C PHE A 86 21.76 56.12 16.20
N ARG A 87 22.17 56.55 17.41
CA ARG A 87 21.37 57.48 18.25
C ARG A 87 21.14 58.82 17.54
N ARG A 88 22.20 59.43 16.98
CA ARG A 88 22.06 60.65 16.15
C ARG A 88 21.17 60.40 14.92
N GLY A 89 21.32 59.23 14.31
CA GLY A 89 20.51 58.70 13.22
C GLY A 89 19.01 58.67 13.50
N LEU A 90 18.65 58.18 14.68
CA LEU A 90 17.28 58.04 15.13
C LEU A 90 16.68 59.40 15.55
N VAL A 91 17.44 60.24 16.25
CA VAL A 91 16.99 61.61 16.62
C VAL A 91 16.71 62.45 15.38
N ALA A 92 17.56 62.37 14.34
CA ALA A 92 17.42 63.13 13.11
C ALA A 92 16.47 62.49 12.06
N GLY A 93 15.94 61.29 12.32
CA GLY A 93 15.05 60.60 11.39
C GLY A 93 15.71 60.20 10.06
N HIS A 94 16.99 59.83 10.08
CA HIS A 94 17.73 59.50 8.86
C HIS A 94 17.22 58.22 8.20
N LYS A 95 16.84 58.31 6.91
CA LYS A 95 16.34 57.18 6.09
C LYS A 95 17.20 55.90 6.14
N PRO A 96 18.56 55.98 6.08
CA PRO A 96 19.41 54.78 6.18
C PRO A 96 19.30 54.03 7.50
N VAL A 97 18.79 54.65 8.57
CA VAL A 97 18.61 54.05 9.89
C VAL A 97 17.17 53.56 10.08
N VAL A 98 16.18 54.36 9.68
CA VAL A 98 14.76 54.04 9.90
C VAL A 98 14.26 52.97 8.93
N HIS A 99 14.70 52.96 7.66
CA HIS A 99 14.22 51.96 6.69
C HIS A 99 14.60 50.51 7.06
N PRO A 100 15.86 50.19 7.43
CA PRO A 100 16.21 48.85 7.89
C PRO A 100 15.50 48.46 9.20
N LEU A 101 15.24 49.44 10.07
CA LEU A 101 14.53 49.22 11.32
C LEU A 101 13.06 48.86 11.07
N LEU A 102 12.35 49.63 10.24
CA LEU A 102 10.98 49.33 9.81
C LEU A 102 10.90 47.96 9.14
N HIS A 103 11.87 47.64 8.28
CA HIS A 103 11.94 46.33 7.64
C HIS A 103 12.06 45.19 8.66
N TRP A 104 12.91 45.36 9.69
CA TRP A 104 13.07 44.35 10.74
C TRP A 104 11.83 44.20 11.62
N LEU A 105 11.19 45.32 12.02
CA LEU A 105 9.98 45.30 12.83
C LEU A 105 8.82 44.61 12.09
N LEU A 106 8.61 44.96 10.81
CA LEU A 106 7.49 44.46 10.01
C LEU A 106 7.64 42.99 9.60
N GLN A 107 8.86 42.44 9.59
CA GLN A 107 9.07 41.01 9.34
C GLN A 107 8.49 40.11 10.44
N ARG A 108 8.45 40.58 11.70
CA ARG A 108 8.21 39.73 12.87
C ARG A 108 7.25 40.35 13.88
N VAL A 109 6.28 41.13 13.42
CA VAL A 109 5.31 41.83 14.30
C VAL A 109 4.68 40.91 15.35
N PRO A 110 4.20 39.69 15.04
CA PRO A 110 3.59 38.80 16.05
C PRO A 110 4.59 38.36 17.13
N GLU A 111 5.82 38.02 16.74
CA GLU A 111 6.88 37.63 17.69
C GLU A 111 7.31 38.81 18.57
N LEU A 112 7.41 40.01 17.97
CA LEU A 112 7.79 41.22 18.68
C LEU A 112 6.70 41.67 19.67
N LYS A 113 5.42 41.55 19.30
CA LYS A 113 4.27 41.75 20.21
C LYS A 113 4.36 40.80 21.41
N LYS A 114 4.58 39.51 21.15
CA LYS A 114 4.77 38.51 22.21
C LYS A 114 5.97 38.83 23.09
N ARG A 115 7.08 39.30 22.51
CA ARG A 115 8.28 39.69 23.24
C ARG A 115 8.06 40.93 24.10
N ALA A 116 7.41 41.97 23.57
CA ALA A 116 7.05 43.18 24.32
C ALA A 116 6.11 42.84 25.49
N TYR A 117 5.11 41.99 25.25
CA TYR A 117 4.23 41.45 26.30
C TYR A 117 5.03 40.73 27.39
N LEU A 118 5.91 39.80 27.02
CA LEU A 118 6.72 39.05 27.97
C LEU A 118 7.73 39.93 28.72
N ALA A 119 8.30 40.95 28.07
CA ALA A 119 9.26 41.85 28.71
C ALA A 119 8.66 42.57 29.93
N ARG A 120 7.36 42.89 29.89
CA ARG A 120 6.64 43.49 31.04
C ARG A 120 6.68 42.62 32.30
N TYR A 121 6.75 41.30 32.16
CA TYR A 121 6.66 40.35 33.27
C TYR A 121 7.96 39.61 33.55
N LEU A 122 8.89 39.56 32.58
CA LEU A 122 10.14 38.79 32.69
C LEU A 122 11.38 39.66 32.94
N VAL A 123 11.31 40.98 32.74
CA VAL A 123 12.39 41.89 33.15
C VAL A 123 12.34 41.99 34.67
N LYS A 124 13.35 41.43 35.34
CA LYS A 124 13.46 41.46 36.80
C LYS A 124 13.59 42.90 37.28
N LEU A 125 12.97 43.20 38.43
CA LEU A 125 13.30 44.42 39.16
C LEU A 125 14.71 44.25 39.74
N GLU A 126 15.60 45.18 39.44
CA GLU A 126 16.93 45.22 40.05
C GLU A 126 16.79 45.80 41.46
N VAL A 127 16.76 44.93 42.46
CA VAL A 127 16.78 45.32 43.89
C VAL A 127 18.24 45.32 44.35
N PRO A 128 18.79 46.45 44.83
CA PRO A 128 20.16 46.49 45.33
C PRO A 128 20.37 45.50 46.48
N ALA A 129 21.55 44.88 46.53
CA ALA A 129 21.89 43.84 47.51
C ALA A 129 21.78 44.30 48.97
N GLU A 130 21.88 45.61 49.21
CA GLU A 130 21.71 46.23 50.53
C GLU A 130 20.28 46.08 51.07
N PHE A 131 19.27 46.17 50.20
CA PHE A 131 17.87 46.01 50.58
C PHE A 131 17.44 44.54 50.67
N LEU A 132 18.17 43.64 50.03
CA LEU A 132 17.93 42.19 50.13
C LEU A 132 18.43 41.59 51.46
N GLN A 133 19.15 42.36 52.28
CA GLN A 133 19.56 41.95 53.63
C GLN A 133 18.40 41.99 54.64
N ASP A 134 17.35 42.76 54.36
CA ASP A 134 16.11 42.74 55.12
C ASP A 134 15.35 41.45 54.80
N GLU A 135 15.11 40.60 55.83
CA GLU A 135 14.45 39.30 55.69
C GLU A 135 13.10 39.41 54.98
N VAL A 136 12.32 40.46 55.25
CA VAL A 136 10.98 40.63 54.65
C VAL A 136 11.08 40.93 53.15
N VAL A 137 12.07 41.74 52.77
CA VAL A 137 12.30 42.13 51.36
C VAL A 137 12.89 40.95 50.59
N GLY A 138 13.82 40.19 51.20
CA GLY A 138 14.38 38.97 50.64
C GLY A 138 13.31 37.90 50.37
N ASP A 139 12.46 37.61 51.36
CA ASP A 139 11.37 36.64 51.23
C ASP A 139 10.36 37.04 50.16
N THR A 140 10.00 38.33 50.10
CA THR A 140 9.08 38.86 49.07
C THR A 140 9.71 38.75 47.68
N TYR A 141 11.01 39.00 47.56
CA TYR A 141 11.72 38.88 46.29
C TYR A 141 11.81 37.41 45.82
N HIS A 142 12.03 36.47 46.74
CA HIS A 142 11.97 35.03 46.44
C HIS A 142 10.58 34.58 45.95
N GLN A 143 9.51 34.99 46.64
CA GLN A 143 8.13 34.72 46.19
C GLN A 143 7.85 35.32 44.81
N TYR A 144 8.38 36.51 44.53
CA TYR A 144 8.30 37.12 43.20
C TYR A 144 9.01 36.27 42.14
N GLU A 145 10.23 35.78 42.41
CA GLU A 145 10.96 34.92 41.47
C GLU A 145 10.22 33.62 41.17
N ASP A 146 9.64 32.98 42.19
CA ASP A 146 8.81 31.78 42.05
C ASP A 146 7.56 32.05 41.18
N LEU A 147 6.89 33.19 41.40
CA LEU A 147 5.74 33.61 40.59
C LEU A 147 6.14 33.87 39.13
N VAL A 148 7.31 34.43 38.88
CA VAL A 148 7.83 34.61 37.52
C VAL A 148 8.12 33.27 36.85
N GLU A 149 8.63 32.28 37.58
CA GLU A 149 8.88 30.94 37.06
C GLU A 149 7.57 30.18 36.76
N THR A 150 6.60 30.22 37.66
CA THR A 150 5.27 29.63 37.42
C THR A 150 4.59 30.27 36.21
N PHE A 151 4.67 31.60 36.05
CA PHE A 151 4.18 32.31 34.87
C PHE A 151 4.82 31.79 33.57
N LYS A 152 6.15 31.58 33.54
CA LYS A 152 6.84 31.03 32.35
C LYS A 152 6.28 29.65 31.97
N ASN A 153 6.05 28.79 32.96
CA ASN A 153 5.54 27.43 32.73
C ASN A 153 4.11 27.46 32.18
N TYR A 154 3.20 28.22 32.80
CA TYR A 154 1.82 28.37 32.32
C TYR A 154 1.75 28.97 30.91
N HIS A 155 2.52 30.04 30.67
CA HIS A 155 2.56 30.69 29.36
C HIS A 155 3.10 29.75 28.28
N LYS A 156 4.14 28.96 28.58
CA LYS A 156 4.67 27.95 27.65
C LYS A 156 3.63 26.87 27.32
N GLY A 157 2.90 26.37 28.32
CA GLY A 157 1.81 25.41 28.10
C GLY A 157 0.67 25.97 27.24
N CYS A 158 0.25 27.21 27.50
CA CYS A 158 -0.79 27.88 26.70
C CYS A 158 -0.37 28.05 25.23
N GLU A 159 0.88 28.44 24.98
CA GLU A 159 1.40 28.60 23.62
C GLU A 159 1.51 27.26 22.87
N GLN A 160 1.89 26.17 23.55
CA GLN A 160 1.87 24.83 22.97
C GLN A 160 0.45 24.41 22.57
N LEU A 161 -0.54 24.67 23.41
CA LEU A 161 -1.94 24.37 23.11
C LEU A 161 -2.45 25.20 21.92
N LYS A 162 -2.12 26.49 21.84
CA LYS A 162 -2.45 27.33 20.68
C LYS A 162 -1.79 26.85 19.39
N ALA A 163 -0.54 26.39 19.47
CA ALA A 163 0.21 25.86 18.33
C ALA A 163 -0.26 24.46 17.89
N SER A 164 -1.02 23.73 18.71
CA SER A 164 -1.48 22.37 18.40
C SER A 164 -2.48 22.27 17.24
N GLY A 165 -2.86 23.41 16.63
CA GLY A 165 -3.34 23.45 15.24
C GLY A 165 -4.77 22.99 15.01
N PHE A 166 -5.47 22.47 16.03
CA PHE A 166 -6.89 22.20 15.91
C PHE A 166 -7.66 23.52 15.99
N SER A 167 -7.95 24.09 14.82
CA SER A 167 -8.92 25.16 14.71
C SER A 167 -10.28 24.60 15.13
N THR A 168 -10.64 24.81 16.39
CA THR A 168 -11.96 24.43 16.90
C THR A 168 -13.09 25.08 16.08
N ALA A 169 -12.81 26.13 15.31
CA ALA A 169 -13.75 26.74 14.39
C ALA A 169 -14.09 25.86 13.17
N GLU A 170 -13.13 25.13 12.62
CA GLU A 170 -13.38 24.21 11.49
C GLU A 170 -14.21 23.01 11.95
N ILE A 171 -13.85 22.41 13.09
CA ILE A 171 -14.63 21.32 13.70
C ILE A 171 -16.06 21.79 14.01
N ARG A 172 -16.24 22.98 14.58
CA ARG A 172 -17.58 23.55 14.82
C ARG A 172 -18.37 23.76 13.52
N LYS A 173 -17.70 24.22 12.47
CA LYS A 173 -18.32 24.41 11.16
C LYS A 173 -18.78 23.07 10.57
N ASP A 174 -17.92 22.06 10.61
CA ASP A 174 -18.23 20.72 10.09
C ASP A 174 -19.38 20.07 10.87
N ILE A 175 -19.40 20.23 12.20
CA ILE A 175 -20.52 19.80 13.04
C ILE A 175 -21.81 20.50 12.59
N GLY A 176 -21.79 21.81 12.40
CA GLY A 176 -22.96 22.56 11.92
C GLY A 176 -23.47 22.06 10.56
N VAL A 177 -22.57 21.79 9.61
CA VAL A 177 -22.93 21.24 8.30
C VAL A 177 -23.55 19.85 8.45
N MET A 178 -22.97 18.96 9.26
CA MET A 178 -23.52 17.63 9.51
C MET A 178 -24.89 17.67 10.21
N GLU A 179 -25.10 18.63 11.11
CA GLU A 179 -26.39 18.85 11.78
C GLU A 179 -27.45 19.33 10.78
N GLU A 180 -27.11 20.28 9.90
CA GLU A 180 -27.99 20.74 8.83
C GLU A 180 -28.35 19.60 7.85
N GLU A 181 -27.37 18.80 7.44
CA GLU A 181 -27.60 17.63 6.58
C GLU A 181 -28.51 16.59 7.24
N LYS A 182 -28.29 16.32 8.54
CA LYS A 182 -29.14 15.43 9.33
C LYS A 182 -30.58 15.94 9.36
N ASP A 183 -30.80 17.23 9.62
CA ASP A 183 -32.14 17.82 9.65
C ASP A 183 -32.83 17.77 8.28
N GLN A 184 -32.08 18.00 7.20
CA GLN A 184 -32.60 17.85 5.83
C GLN A 184 -33.01 16.40 5.54
N LEU A 185 -32.20 15.42 5.96
CA LEU A 185 -32.49 14.00 5.82
C LEU A 185 -33.73 13.60 6.63
N ILE A 186 -33.85 14.04 7.89
CA ILE A 186 -35.03 13.78 8.73
C ILE A 186 -36.29 14.32 8.05
N LYS A 187 -36.28 15.59 7.62
CA LYS A 187 -37.43 16.20 6.91
C LYS A 187 -37.78 15.47 5.62
N ARG A 188 -36.79 14.90 4.91
CA ARG A 188 -37.01 14.10 3.71
C ARG A 188 -37.62 12.73 4.05
N VAL A 189 -37.10 12.06 5.08
CA VAL A 189 -37.62 10.78 5.57
C VAL A 189 -39.05 10.93 6.07
N GLU A 190 -39.38 11.97 6.83
CA GLU A 190 -40.74 12.25 7.29
C GLU A 190 -41.71 12.46 6.12
N ARG A 191 -41.32 13.24 5.12
CA ARG A 191 -42.12 13.45 3.89
C ARG A 191 -42.37 12.13 3.14
N LEU A 192 -41.35 11.28 3.04
CA LEU A 192 -41.48 9.96 2.41
C LEU A 192 -42.35 9.03 3.24
N ARG A 193 -42.17 9.02 4.56
CA ARG A 193 -42.96 8.20 5.49
C ARG A 193 -44.45 8.51 5.39
N LYS A 194 -44.83 9.79 5.39
CA LYS A 194 -46.23 10.21 5.19
C LYS A 194 -46.84 9.67 3.89
N ARG A 195 -46.05 9.60 2.80
CA ARG A 195 -46.48 9.04 1.51
C ARG A 195 -46.54 7.51 1.49
N VAL A 196 -45.78 6.84 2.34
CA VAL A 196 -45.74 5.38 2.42
C VAL A 196 -46.83 4.84 3.34
N GLU A 197 -47.17 5.58 4.40
CA GLU A 197 -48.25 5.23 5.33
C GLU A 197 -49.64 5.17 4.66
N THR A 198 -49.83 5.87 3.53
CA THR A 198 -51.06 5.79 2.72
C THR A 198 -51.22 4.46 1.98
N VAL A 199 -50.17 3.64 1.90
CA VAL A 199 -50.19 2.35 1.22
C VAL A 199 -50.66 1.26 2.19
N PRO A 200 -51.61 0.37 1.79
CA PRO A 200 -52.04 -0.74 2.63
C PRO A 200 -50.87 -1.69 2.94
N SER A 201 -50.83 -2.23 4.16
CA SER A 201 -49.74 -3.13 4.61
C SER A 201 -48.32 -2.55 4.48
N HIS A 202 -48.17 -1.22 4.55
CA HIS A 202 -46.88 -0.54 4.38
C HIS A 202 -45.76 -1.05 5.31
N GLN A 203 -46.07 -1.43 6.56
CA GLN A 203 -45.06 -1.95 7.50
C GLN A 203 -44.40 -3.23 6.97
N ARG A 204 -45.19 -4.19 6.49
CA ARG A 204 -44.69 -5.44 5.90
C ARG A 204 -43.90 -5.19 4.62
N MET A 205 -44.37 -4.28 3.77
CA MET A 205 -43.65 -3.92 2.54
C MET A 205 -42.34 -3.20 2.80
N LEU A 206 -42.26 -2.32 3.81
CA LEU A 206 -41.01 -1.68 4.21
C LEU A 206 -40.00 -2.70 4.75
N GLU A 207 -40.46 -3.71 5.49
CA GLU A 207 -39.60 -4.79 5.97
C GLU A 207 -39.03 -5.62 4.82
N LEU A 208 -39.88 -6.03 3.87
CA LEU A 208 -39.44 -6.74 2.66
C LEU A 208 -38.50 -5.88 1.79
N ALA A 209 -38.78 -4.59 1.64
CA ALA A 209 -37.93 -3.66 0.91
C ALA A 209 -36.56 -3.48 1.61
N ARG A 210 -36.54 -3.46 2.95
CA ARG A 210 -35.29 -3.42 3.72
C ARG A 210 -34.47 -4.70 3.51
N GLN A 211 -35.10 -5.87 3.55
CA GLN A 211 -34.44 -7.14 3.27
C GLN A 211 -33.87 -7.17 1.84
N LEU A 212 -34.68 -6.79 0.84
CA LEU A 212 -34.23 -6.71 -0.55
C LEU A 212 -33.05 -5.73 -0.73
N ARG A 213 -33.07 -4.57 -0.05
CA ARG A 213 -31.97 -3.60 -0.09
C ARG A 213 -30.68 -4.21 0.45
N VAL A 214 -30.75 -4.88 1.60
CA VAL A 214 -29.58 -5.54 2.22
C VAL A 214 -29.02 -6.63 1.31
N GLU A 215 -29.89 -7.46 0.71
CA GLU A 215 -29.44 -8.50 -0.23
C GLU A 215 -28.84 -7.91 -1.51
N LYS A 216 -29.36 -6.77 -2.02
CA LYS A 216 -28.75 -6.07 -3.15
C LYS A 216 -27.38 -5.45 -2.81
N GLU A 217 -27.25 -4.81 -1.65
CA GLU A 217 -25.96 -4.28 -1.18
C GLU A 217 -24.94 -5.43 -1.03
N ARG A 218 -25.39 -6.60 -0.55
CA ARG A 218 -24.57 -7.82 -0.49
C ARG A 218 -24.19 -8.33 -1.88
N GLU A 219 -25.13 -8.40 -2.81
CA GLU A 219 -24.89 -8.78 -4.21
C GLU A 219 -23.83 -7.87 -4.86
N GLU A 220 -23.96 -6.55 -4.70
CA GLU A 220 -23.00 -5.57 -5.22
C GLU A 220 -21.61 -5.74 -4.60
N SER A 221 -21.52 -5.94 -3.27
CA SER A 221 -20.24 -6.18 -2.60
C SER A 221 -19.57 -7.48 -3.08
N LEU A 222 -20.34 -8.56 -3.25
CA LEU A 222 -19.85 -9.82 -3.78
C LEU A 222 -19.42 -9.70 -5.25
N ALA A 223 -20.15 -8.93 -6.06
CA ALA A 223 -19.77 -8.65 -7.44
C ALA A 223 -18.45 -7.87 -7.51
N HIS A 224 -18.26 -6.88 -6.65
CA HIS A 224 -17.01 -6.13 -6.54
C HIS A 224 -15.84 -7.04 -6.12
N GLN A 225 -16.03 -7.84 -5.08
CA GLN A 225 -15.02 -8.81 -4.62
C GLN A 225 -14.68 -9.83 -5.70
N LYS A 226 -15.68 -10.36 -6.42
CA LYS A 226 -15.47 -11.29 -7.54
C LYS A 226 -14.64 -10.66 -8.65
N GLN A 227 -14.91 -9.39 -8.98
CA GLN A 227 -14.13 -8.68 -9.99
C GLN A 227 -12.69 -8.43 -9.52
N GLU A 228 -12.51 -8.07 -8.26
CA GLU A 228 -11.19 -7.89 -7.65
C GLU A 228 -10.39 -9.21 -7.66
N GLN A 229 -11.00 -10.31 -7.22
CA GLN A 229 -10.38 -11.64 -7.22
C GLN A 229 -10.04 -12.10 -8.64
N LYS A 230 -10.92 -11.88 -9.62
CA LYS A 230 -10.59 -12.15 -11.04
C LYS A 230 -9.37 -11.36 -11.51
N ASN A 231 -9.28 -10.08 -11.16
CA ASN A 231 -8.13 -9.25 -11.51
C ASN A 231 -6.85 -9.74 -10.80
N GLN A 232 -6.94 -10.16 -9.55
CA GLN A 232 -5.82 -10.72 -8.79
C GLN A 232 -5.35 -12.06 -9.37
N LEU A 233 -6.29 -12.95 -9.73
CA LEU A 233 -6.01 -14.23 -10.38
C LEU A 233 -5.31 -14.00 -11.72
N PHE A 234 -5.85 -13.13 -12.57
CA PHE A 234 -5.26 -12.79 -13.86
C PHE A 234 -3.81 -12.30 -13.71
N ARG A 235 -3.54 -11.41 -12.73
CA ARG A 235 -2.18 -10.96 -12.44
C ARG A 235 -1.27 -12.09 -11.97
N ALA A 236 -1.79 -13.02 -11.17
CA ALA A 236 -1.03 -14.17 -10.68
C ALA A 236 -0.71 -15.15 -11.83
N GLU A 237 -1.67 -15.45 -12.70
CA GLU A 237 -1.50 -16.27 -13.90
C GLU A 237 -0.47 -15.66 -14.86
N GLN A 238 -0.54 -14.35 -15.10
CA GLN A 238 0.44 -13.65 -15.93
C GLN A 238 1.86 -13.74 -15.34
N ARG A 239 2.02 -13.59 -14.02
CA ARG A 239 3.32 -13.77 -13.35
C ARG A 239 3.83 -15.19 -13.47
N LEU A 240 2.95 -16.19 -13.29
CA LEU A 240 3.31 -17.59 -13.46
C LEU A 240 3.81 -17.87 -14.88
N GLN A 241 3.10 -17.36 -15.89
CA GLN A 241 3.49 -17.52 -17.28
C GLN A 241 4.86 -16.89 -17.57
N VAL A 242 5.13 -15.69 -17.07
CA VAL A 242 6.44 -15.04 -17.20
C VAL A 242 7.55 -15.86 -16.54
N SER A 243 7.31 -16.38 -15.33
CA SER A 243 8.28 -17.23 -14.64
C SER A 243 8.52 -18.56 -15.37
N GLN A 244 7.48 -19.16 -15.96
CA GLN A 244 7.60 -20.37 -16.78
C GLN A 244 8.41 -20.11 -18.05
N GLN A 245 8.20 -18.98 -18.73
CA GLN A 245 9.01 -18.60 -19.90
C GLN A 245 10.49 -18.48 -19.52
N LYS A 246 10.80 -17.76 -18.42
CA LYS A 246 12.19 -17.62 -17.94
C LYS A 246 12.84 -18.96 -17.63
N LEU A 247 12.11 -19.90 -17.03
CA LEU A 247 12.62 -21.24 -16.76
C LEU A 247 12.92 -22.00 -18.06
N LYS A 248 12.08 -21.86 -19.09
CA LYS A 248 12.34 -22.45 -20.41
C LYS A 248 13.56 -21.83 -21.07
N ASP A 249 13.68 -20.51 -21.05
CA ASP A 249 14.82 -19.79 -21.63
C ASP A 249 16.13 -20.21 -20.95
N LEU A 250 16.13 -20.37 -19.61
CA LEU A 250 17.26 -20.92 -18.86
C LEU A 250 17.57 -22.38 -19.21
N GLY A 251 16.54 -23.21 -19.37
CA GLY A 251 16.68 -24.59 -19.81
C GLY A 251 17.28 -24.69 -21.23
N GLN A 252 16.84 -23.84 -22.15
CA GLN A 252 17.39 -23.76 -23.51
C GLN A 252 18.81 -23.19 -23.55
N ALA A 253 19.11 -22.20 -22.70
CA ALA A 253 20.46 -21.64 -22.57
C ALA A 253 21.48 -22.67 -22.05
N SER A 254 21.03 -23.64 -21.26
CA SER A 254 21.85 -24.72 -20.71
C SER A 254 22.20 -25.82 -21.73
N VAL A 255 21.51 -25.90 -22.87
CA VAL A 255 21.59 -27.06 -23.78
C VAL A 255 22.62 -26.94 -24.89
N ASP A 256 23.08 -25.73 -25.27
CA ASP A 256 24.33 -25.47 -26.02
C ASP A 256 24.26 -24.07 -26.66
N THR A 257 24.70 -23.03 -25.93
CA THR A 257 24.89 -21.71 -26.55
C THR A 257 26.21 -21.09 -26.11
N ASP A 258 27.00 -20.65 -27.11
CA ASP A 258 28.15 -19.77 -26.94
C ASP A 258 27.76 -18.53 -26.09
N PRO A 259 28.49 -18.21 -25.00
CA PRO A 259 28.19 -17.09 -24.11
C PRO A 259 27.97 -15.76 -24.84
N GLU A 260 28.68 -15.51 -25.95
CA GLU A 260 28.48 -14.29 -26.75
C GLU A 260 27.09 -14.23 -27.39
N SER A 261 26.58 -15.36 -27.89
CA SER A 261 25.23 -15.43 -28.47
C SER A 261 24.15 -15.21 -27.41
N LEU A 262 24.38 -15.64 -26.17
CA LEU A 262 23.45 -15.40 -25.06
C LEU A 262 23.43 -13.91 -24.67
N MET A 263 24.61 -13.29 -24.59
CA MET A 263 24.73 -11.85 -24.31
C MET A 263 24.01 -11.00 -25.37
N ARG A 264 24.18 -11.31 -26.66
CA ARG A 264 23.48 -10.57 -27.74
C ARG A 264 21.95 -10.67 -27.62
N LYS A 265 21.40 -11.85 -27.32
CA LYS A 265 19.95 -12.03 -27.09
C LYS A 265 19.47 -11.21 -25.89
N LEU A 266 20.19 -11.24 -24.77
CA LEU A 266 19.86 -10.44 -23.58
C LEU A 266 19.92 -8.94 -23.86
N GLU A 267 20.91 -8.47 -24.62
CA GLU A 267 21.01 -7.07 -25.04
C GLU A 267 19.82 -6.64 -25.93
N GLU A 268 19.39 -7.51 -26.85
CA GLU A 268 18.19 -7.27 -27.67
C GLU A 268 16.91 -7.22 -26.81
N GLU A 269 16.76 -8.13 -25.85
CA GLU A 269 15.64 -8.11 -24.90
C GLU A 269 15.64 -6.85 -24.03
N ILE A 270 16.82 -6.44 -23.53
CA ILE A 270 16.96 -5.20 -22.76
C ILE A 270 16.56 -4.00 -23.62
N LYS A 271 17.00 -3.93 -24.89
CA LYS A 271 16.62 -2.84 -25.81
C LYS A 271 15.11 -2.82 -26.05
N ILE A 272 14.49 -3.98 -26.27
CA ILE A 272 13.04 -4.09 -26.47
C ILE A 272 12.28 -3.70 -25.20
N ASN A 273 12.67 -4.21 -24.03
CA ASN A 273 12.04 -3.90 -22.74
C ASN A 273 12.20 -2.42 -22.39
N THR A 274 13.37 -1.83 -22.69
CA THR A 274 13.62 -0.40 -22.51
C THR A 274 12.62 0.41 -23.33
N TYR A 275 12.45 0.11 -24.62
CA TYR A 275 11.45 0.80 -25.46
C TYR A 275 10.02 0.64 -24.94
N ILE A 276 9.64 -0.57 -24.50
CA ILE A 276 8.31 -0.84 -23.96
C ILE A 276 8.03 0.00 -22.70
N VAL A 277 9.00 0.07 -21.78
CA VAL A 277 8.85 0.78 -20.50
C VAL A 277 8.97 2.29 -20.65
N THR A 278 9.86 2.79 -21.52
CA THR A 278 10.09 4.24 -21.66
C THR A 278 9.12 4.92 -22.62
N GLU A 279 8.63 4.21 -23.63
CA GLU A 279 7.78 4.82 -24.67
C GLU A 279 6.38 4.22 -24.75
N LYS A 280 6.23 2.90 -24.90
CA LYS A 280 4.94 2.28 -25.24
C LYS A 280 3.97 2.29 -24.05
N LEU A 281 4.35 1.69 -22.92
CA LEU A 281 3.49 1.56 -21.74
C LEU A 281 3.09 2.92 -21.13
N PRO A 282 3.97 3.93 -20.99
CA PRO A 282 3.56 5.24 -20.49
C PRO A 282 2.51 5.91 -21.38
N LYS A 283 2.64 5.82 -22.71
CA LYS A 283 1.66 6.37 -23.66
C LYS A 283 0.30 5.66 -23.56
N GLU A 284 0.30 4.33 -23.45
CA GLU A 284 -0.91 3.53 -23.27
C GLU A 284 -1.56 3.75 -21.90
N LEU A 285 -0.76 3.91 -20.85
CA LEU A 285 -1.22 4.22 -19.50
C LEU A 285 -1.83 5.62 -19.42
N ASP A 286 -1.21 6.61 -20.03
CA ASP A 286 -1.74 7.96 -20.09
C ASP A 286 -3.00 8.03 -20.94
N SER A 287 -3.09 7.28 -22.04
CA SER A 287 -4.31 7.23 -22.85
C SER A 287 -5.46 6.56 -22.09
N THR A 288 -5.22 5.44 -21.40
CA THR A 288 -6.23 4.80 -20.55
C THR A 288 -6.62 5.65 -19.35
N ARG A 289 -5.67 6.30 -18.67
CA ARG A 289 -5.94 7.26 -17.59
C ARG A 289 -6.79 8.43 -18.08
N ARG A 290 -6.50 8.97 -19.27
CA ARG A 290 -7.34 10.00 -19.91
C ARG A 290 -8.73 9.45 -20.19
N THR A 291 -8.87 8.25 -20.74
CA THR A 291 -10.18 7.63 -20.99
C THR A 291 -10.96 7.42 -19.69
N VAL A 292 -10.33 6.94 -18.62
CA VAL A 292 -10.97 6.79 -17.30
C VAL A 292 -11.38 8.14 -16.72
N HIS A 293 -10.49 9.15 -16.78
CA HIS A 293 -10.80 10.51 -16.36
C HIS A 293 -11.97 11.08 -17.17
N PHE A 294 -11.99 10.87 -18.49
CA PHE A 294 -13.09 11.27 -19.34
C PHE A 294 -14.36 10.51 -19.00
N LEU A 295 -14.35 9.20 -18.77
CA LEU A 295 -15.54 8.44 -18.39
C LEU A 295 -16.10 8.86 -17.02
N GLN A 296 -15.23 9.18 -16.06
CA GLN A 296 -15.61 9.77 -14.78
C GLN A 296 -16.24 11.15 -14.97
N LYS A 297 -15.65 11.97 -15.87
CA LYS A 297 -16.08 13.34 -16.15
C LYS A 297 -17.22 13.42 -17.17
N ILE A 298 -17.51 12.38 -17.94
CA ILE A 298 -18.62 12.27 -18.91
C ILE A 298 -19.97 12.15 -18.19
N LYS A 299 -19.98 11.82 -16.88
CA LYS A 299 -21.15 12.07 -16.01
C LYS A 299 -21.45 13.57 -15.82
N GLU A 300 -20.49 14.46 -16.08
CA GLU A 300 -20.62 15.93 -15.88
C GLU A 300 -20.46 16.76 -17.17
N VAL A 301 -19.74 16.27 -18.19
CA VAL A 301 -19.24 17.09 -19.32
C VAL A 301 -19.85 16.70 -20.68
N SER A 302 -20.85 15.81 -20.70
CA SER A 302 -21.59 15.42 -21.93
C SER A 302 -22.26 16.60 -22.67
N ALA A 303 -22.37 17.78 -22.04
CA ALA A 303 -22.86 19.01 -22.66
C ALA A 303 -21.77 19.84 -23.39
N GLN A 304 -20.49 19.78 -22.99
CA GLN A 304 -19.44 20.67 -23.53
C GLN A 304 -18.73 20.11 -24.77
N ILE A 305 -18.80 18.79 -24.98
CA ILE A 305 -18.16 18.11 -26.11
C ILE A 305 -18.83 18.46 -27.45
N LYS A 306 -20.14 18.75 -27.47
CA LYS A 306 -20.83 19.20 -28.69
C LYS A 306 -20.32 20.57 -29.19
N GLN A 307 -19.87 21.46 -28.32
CA GLN A 307 -19.41 22.81 -28.70
C GLN A 307 -17.93 22.90 -29.09
N LEU A 308 -17.08 21.97 -28.62
CA LEU A 308 -15.63 22.03 -28.88
C LEU A 308 -15.21 21.24 -30.12
N THR A 309 -16.02 20.27 -30.57
CA THR A 309 -15.80 19.57 -31.85
C THR A 309 -16.06 20.49 -33.05
N GLU A 310 -16.98 21.45 -32.94
CA GLU A 310 -17.20 22.49 -33.97
C GLU A 310 -16.04 23.50 -34.07
N LYS A 311 -15.36 23.82 -32.96
CA LYS A 311 -14.29 24.84 -32.94
C LYS A 311 -12.91 24.31 -33.34
N ARG A 312 -12.71 23.00 -33.42
CA ARG A 312 -11.39 22.38 -33.71
C ARG A 312 -11.18 21.98 -35.18
N LEU A 313 -12.17 22.19 -36.04
CA LEU A 313 -12.12 21.85 -37.47
C LEU A 313 -11.65 23.00 -38.38
N MET A 314 -11.17 24.13 -37.83
CA MET A 314 -10.95 25.37 -38.60
C MET A 314 -9.57 26.03 -38.44
N ARG A 315 -8.52 25.35 -37.96
CA ARG A 315 -7.15 25.90 -38.00
C ARG A 315 -6.06 24.85 -38.19
N SER A 316 -5.52 24.78 -39.40
CA SER A 316 -4.15 24.31 -39.64
C SER A 316 -3.56 25.09 -40.82
N ASP A 317 -2.62 26.00 -40.53
CA ASP A 317 -1.84 26.70 -41.54
C ASP A 317 -0.65 25.83 -42.03
N PRO A 318 -0.30 25.87 -43.33
CA PRO A 318 0.68 24.96 -43.92
C PRO A 318 1.97 25.70 -44.31
N THR A 319 2.95 25.77 -43.40
CA THR A 319 4.31 26.20 -43.77
C THR A 319 5.38 25.47 -42.97
N ASP A 320 5.77 24.26 -43.39
CA ASP A 320 7.02 23.64 -42.89
C ASP A 320 7.59 22.54 -43.83
N ASN A 321 7.76 22.85 -45.12
CA ASN A 321 7.99 21.86 -46.18
C ASN A 321 9.35 21.13 -46.19
N LYS A 322 10.30 21.45 -45.31
CA LYS A 322 11.54 20.65 -45.15
C LYS A 322 11.48 19.71 -43.94
N LEU A 323 10.87 20.14 -42.84
CA LEU A 323 10.62 19.27 -41.69
C LEU A 323 9.46 18.31 -41.94
N THR A 324 8.53 18.59 -42.86
CA THR A 324 7.48 17.65 -43.25
C THR A 324 8.05 16.35 -43.80
N LEU A 325 9.12 16.38 -44.59
CA LEU A 325 9.73 15.18 -45.15
C LEU A 325 10.38 14.32 -44.07
N PHE A 326 11.07 14.94 -43.10
CA PHE A 326 11.62 14.25 -41.93
C PHE A 326 10.53 13.77 -40.95
N ARG A 327 9.45 14.53 -40.76
CA ARG A 327 8.27 14.12 -39.97
C ARG A 327 7.51 12.98 -40.65
N GLN A 328 7.44 12.98 -41.98
CA GLN A 328 6.83 11.91 -42.77
C GLN A 328 7.71 10.66 -42.73
N GLN A 329 9.03 10.80 -42.89
CA GLN A 329 9.98 9.69 -42.73
C GLN A 329 9.95 9.14 -41.31
N ALA A 330 9.93 10.00 -40.29
CA ALA A 330 9.77 9.60 -38.89
C ALA A 330 8.41 8.91 -38.67
N SER A 331 7.33 9.41 -39.26
CA SER A 331 6.00 8.78 -39.18
C SER A 331 5.98 7.41 -39.86
N ILE A 332 6.65 7.25 -41.01
CA ILE A 332 6.79 5.96 -41.70
C ILE A 332 7.63 5.00 -40.85
N ILE A 333 8.73 5.47 -40.25
CA ILE A 333 9.57 4.66 -39.36
C ILE A 333 8.79 4.26 -38.10
N VAL A 334 8.04 5.18 -37.50
CA VAL A 334 7.16 4.89 -36.36
C VAL A 334 6.11 3.86 -36.74
N ARG A 335 5.41 4.01 -37.86
CA ARG A 335 4.43 3.03 -38.35
C ARG A 335 5.06 1.67 -38.65
N LYS A 336 6.27 1.63 -39.23
CA LYS A 336 7.02 0.39 -39.45
C LYS A 336 7.46 -0.26 -38.14
N LYS A 337 7.91 0.54 -37.15
CA LYS A 337 8.27 0.08 -35.81
C LYS A 337 7.06 -0.45 -35.06
N GLU A 338 5.91 0.21 -35.18
CA GLU A 338 4.62 -0.23 -34.64
C GLU A 338 4.17 -1.53 -35.32
N ALA A 339 4.16 -1.61 -36.65
CA ALA A 339 3.79 -2.82 -37.38
C ALA A 339 4.69 -4.02 -37.01
N LYS A 340 6.02 -3.81 -36.89
CA LYS A 340 6.94 -4.86 -36.45
C LYS A 340 6.76 -5.23 -34.97
N ALA A 341 6.43 -4.26 -34.11
CA ALA A 341 6.09 -4.52 -32.72
C ALA A 341 4.79 -5.33 -32.61
N GLU A 342 3.79 -5.08 -33.48
CA GLU A 342 2.56 -5.87 -33.57
C GLU A 342 2.82 -7.29 -34.10
N GLU A 343 3.64 -7.45 -35.14
CA GLU A 343 4.06 -8.78 -35.62
C GLU A 343 4.78 -9.57 -34.53
N LEU A 344 5.71 -8.95 -33.80
CA LEU A 344 6.40 -9.58 -32.67
C LEU A 344 5.43 -9.94 -31.54
N GLN A 345 4.46 -9.06 -31.25
CA GLN A 345 3.42 -9.32 -30.26
C GLN A 345 2.57 -10.53 -30.67
N ARG A 346 2.12 -10.61 -31.92
CA ARG A 346 1.35 -11.75 -32.45
C ARG A 346 2.14 -13.06 -32.37
N ALA A 347 3.39 -13.06 -32.80
CA ALA A 347 4.26 -14.24 -32.70
C ALA A 347 4.47 -14.68 -31.24
N ARG A 348 4.62 -13.73 -30.30
CA ARG A 348 4.69 -14.02 -28.85
C ARG A 348 3.38 -14.57 -28.30
N GLU A 349 2.23 -14.06 -28.76
CA GLU A 349 0.90 -14.54 -28.37
C GLU A 349 0.63 -15.96 -28.91
N GLU A 350 1.03 -16.25 -30.15
CA GLU A 350 0.97 -17.58 -30.76
C GLU A 350 1.86 -18.59 -30.04
N LEU A 351 3.11 -18.22 -29.72
CA LEU A 351 4.01 -19.03 -28.90
C LEU A 351 3.36 -19.32 -27.55
N ALA A 352 2.89 -18.27 -26.85
CA ALA A 352 2.22 -18.41 -25.56
C ALA A 352 0.97 -19.31 -25.62
N ALA A 353 0.21 -19.27 -26.71
CA ALA A 353 -0.97 -20.12 -26.92
C ALA A 353 -0.57 -21.59 -27.11
N ALA A 354 0.39 -21.87 -27.99
CA ALA A 354 0.91 -23.21 -28.23
C ALA A 354 1.52 -23.80 -26.94
N GLU A 355 2.21 -22.98 -26.15
CA GLU A 355 2.76 -23.39 -24.86
C GLU A 355 1.69 -23.70 -23.81
N ARG A 356 0.60 -22.92 -23.77
CA ARG A 356 -0.55 -23.21 -22.91
C ARG A 356 -1.21 -24.52 -23.30
N GLU A 357 -1.37 -24.80 -24.60
CA GLU A 357 -1.86 -26.09 -25.06
C GLU A 357 -0.94 -27.25 -24.67
N LEU A 358 0.38 -27.07 -24.78
CA LEU A 358 1.36 -28.09 -24.38
C LEU A 358 1.30 -28.33 -22.86
N ALA A 359 1.23 -27.28 -22.05
CA ALA A 359 1.06 -27.39 -20.60
C ALA A 359 -0.27 -28.05 -20.22
N GLN A 360 -1.36 -27.76 -20.93
CA GLN A 360 -2.66 -28.39 -20.74
C GLN A 360 -2.62 -29.88 -21.11
N ARG A 361 -1.96 -30.24 -22.21
CA ARG A 361 -1.72 -31.63 -22.61
C ARG A 361 -0.86 -32.36 -21.57
N SER A 362 0.25 -31.79 -21.14
CA SER A 362 1.13 -32.38 -20.13
C SER A 362 0.45 -32.55 -18.76
N SER A 363 -0.38 -31.59 -18.34
CA SER A 363 -1.15 -31.70 -17.10
C SER A 363 -2.34 -32.66 -17.20
N SER A 364 -2.96 -32.78 -18.38
CA SER A 364 -3.96 -33.83 -18.64
C SER A 364 -3.33 -35.22 -18.67
N GLN A 365 -2.11 -35.35 -19.21
CA GLN A 365 -1.34 -36.59 -19.21
C GLN A 365 -0.93 -36.99 -17.78
N GLY A 366 -0.55 -36.03 -16.94
CA GLY A 366 -0.20 -36.27 -15.53
C GLY A 366 -1.40 -36.49 -14.59
N ARG A 367 -2.62 -36.14 -15.01
CA ARG A 367 -3.85 -36.40 -14.23
C ARG A 367 -4.57 -37.69 -14.60
N GLY A 368 -4.25 -38.29 -15.75
CA GLY A 368 -4.76 -39.61 -16.15
C GLY A 368 -4.02 -40.79 -15.53
N ASP A 369 -2.86 -40.55 -14.90
CA ASP A 369 -1.93 -41.61 -14.45
C ASP A 369 -2.17 -42.08 -13.00
N ASP A 370 -3.12 -41.47 -12.28
CA ASP A 370 -3.43 -41.84 -10.88
C ASP A 370 -4.42 -43.02 -10.76
N GLN A 371 -4.94 -43.58 -11.86
CA GLN A 371 -5.81 -44.78 -11.81
C GLN A 371 -5.44 -45.92 -12.76
N GLU A 372 -4.67 -45.69 -13.82
CA GLU A 372 -4.08 -46.77 -14.62
C GLU A 372 -2.68 -46.34 -15.04
N GLU A 373 -1.65 -46.86 -14.37
CA GLU A 373 -0.26 -46.82 -14.87
C GLU A 373 -0.29 -47.31 -16.31
N VAL A 374 -0.16 -46.41 -17.28
CA VAL A 374 -0.03 -46.80 -18.68
C VAL A 374 1.39 -47.34 -18.85
N VAL A 375 1.51 -48.63 -18.55
CA VAL A 375 2.71 -49.43 -18.70
C VAL A 375 3.27 -49.22 -20.11
N ARG A 376 4.41 -48.53 -20.21
CA ARG A 376 5.04 -48.25 -21.52
C ARG A 376 5.36 -49.56 -22.23
N GLY A 377 5.42 -49.53 -23.56
CA GLY A 377 5.47 -50.74 -24.41
C GLY A 377 6.51 -51.80 -24.00
N ASP A 378 7.64 -51.40 -23.41
CA ASP A 378 8.67 -52.35 -22.93
C ASP A 378 8.35 -52.97 -21.57
N GLU A 379 7.67 -52.24 -20.69
CA GLU A 379 7.18 -52.77 -19.41
C GLU A 379 6.01 -53.74 -19.64
N LEU A 380 5.16 -53.49 -20.66
CA LEU A 380 4.04 -54.38 -21.01
C LEU A 380 4.56 -55.71 -21.53
N LYS A 381 5.62 -55.71 -22.35
CA LYS A 381 6.30 -56.93 -22.81
C LYS A 381 6.84 -57.74 -21.64
N ARG A 382 7.47 -57.09 -20.66
CA ARG A 382 7.97 -57.76 -19.44
C ARG A 382 6.82 -58.36 -18.62
N LEU A 383 5.71 -57.63 -18.47
CA LEU A 383 4.54 -58.09 -17.72
C LEU A 383 3.88 -59.31 -18.39
N VAL A 384 3.72 -59.28 -19.72
CA VAL A 384 3.18 -60.40 -20.51
C VAL A 384 4.08 -61.63 -20.41
N ALA A 385 5.41 -61.47 -20.50
CA ALA A 385 6.36 -62.57 -20.31
C ALA A 385 6.25 -63.17 -18.90
N LYS A 386 6.12 -62.33 -17.87
CA LYS A 386 5.94 -62.75 -16.47
C LYS A 386 4.62 -63.50 -16.27
N LEU A 387 3.54 -63.05 -16.89
CA LEU A 387 2.24 -63.73 -16.85
C LEU A 387 2.26 -65.08 -17.57
N ARG A 388 2.91 -65.19 -18.73
CA ARG A 388 3.13 -66.48 -19.42
C ARG A 388 3.94 -67.45 -18.57
N GLY A 389 5.00 -66.98 -17.91
CA GLY A 389 5.78 -67.77 -16.96
C GLY A 389 4.94 -68.28 -15.79
N LYS A 390 4.10 -67.42 -15.19
CA LYS A 390 3.15 -67.78 -14.13
C LYS A 390 2.10 -68.80 -14.60
N GLY A 391 1.58 -68.66 -15.82
CA GLY A 391 0.63 -69.60 -16.40
C GLY A 391 1.22 -71.00 -16.62
N SER A 392 2.48 -71.07 -17.08
CA SER A 392 3.20 -72.34 -17.23
C SER A 392 3.44 -73.02 -15.87
N THR A 393 3.89 -72.27 -14.87
CA THR A 393 4.09 -72.81 -13.50
C THR A 393 2.79 -73.29 -12.86
N HIS A 394 1.68 -72.56 -13.06
CA HIS A 394 0.38 -73.01 -12.58
C HIS A 394 -0.07 -74.33 -13.23
N LYS A 395 0.11 -74.47 -14.55
CA LYS A 395 -0.20 -75.74 -15.26
C LYS A 395 0.65 -76.90 -14.73
N LYS A 396 1.95 -76.68 -14.50
CA LYS A 396 2.86 -77.70 -13.96
C LYS A 396 2.43 -78.14 -12.55
N ARG A 397 2.20 -77.20 -11.63
CA ARG A 397 1.73 -77.52 -10.26
C ARG A 397 0.37 -78.22 -10.24
N ARG A 398 -0.52 -77.89 -11.18
CA ARG A 398 -1.81 -78.57 -11.31
C ARG A 398 -1.65 -80.03 -11.76
N ALA A 399 -0.69 -80.32 -12.64
CA ALA A 399 -0.37 -81.69 -13.05
C ALA A 399 0.24 -82.49 -11.89
N GLU A 400 1.22 -81.91 -11.19
CA GLU A 400 1.83 -82.51 -9.98
C GLU A 400 0.76 -82.83 -8.92
N LEU A 401 -0.21 -81.93 -8.70
CA LEU A 401 -1.34 -82.18 -7.80
C LEU A 401 -2.26 -83.32 -8.27
N ALA A 402 -2.42 -83.52 -9.58
CA ALA A 402 -3.22 -84.61 -10.13
C ALA A 402 -2.52 -85.96 -9.95
N GLU A 403 -1.20 -86.00 -10.15
CA GLU A 403 -0.36 -87.18 -9.91
C GLU A 403 -0.38 -87.59 -8.43
N LEU A 404 -0.15 -86.65 -7.50
CA LEU A 404 -0.22 -86.93 -6.07
C LEU A 404 -1.60 -87.44 -5.63
N LYS A 405 -2.68 -86.94 -6.23
CA LYS A 405 -4.03 -87.46 -5.96
C LYS A 405 -4.22 -88.88 -6.47
N ALA A 406 -3.67 -89.19 -7.65
CA ALA A 406 -3.72 -90.55 -8.19
C ALA A 406 -2.91 -91.52 -7.31
N GLU A 407 -1.70 -91.14 -6.90
CA GLU A 407 -0.85 -91.92 -6.00
C GLU A 407 -1.53 -92.16 -4.65
N ASN A 408 -2.15 -91.14 -4.05
CA ASN A 408 -2.89 -91.31 -2.80
C ASN A 408 -4.06 -92.30 -2.95
N GLY A 409 -4.76 -92.28 -4.09
CA GLY A 409 -5.80 -93.27 -4.39
C GLY A 409 -5.27 -94.69 -4.55
N VAL A 410 -4.06 -94.86 -5.12
CA VAL A 410 -3.39 -96.16 -5.18
C VAL A 410 -2.99 -96.62 -3.78
N LEU A 411 -2.37 -95.74 -2.98
CA LEU A 411 -1.96 -96.05 -1.61
C LEU A 411 -3.14 -96.49 -0.74
N GLN A 412 -4.28 -95.78 -0.81
CA GLN A 412 -5.51 -96.17 -0.12
C GLN A 412 -5.99 -97.59 -0.51
N ARG A 413 -6.01 -97.93 -1.80
CA ARG A 413 -6.33 -99.30 -2.23
C ARG A 413 -5.32 -100.32 -1.73
N THR A 414 -4.04 -99.96 -1.70
CA THR A 414 -2.99 -100.86 -1.22
C THR A 414 -3.15 -101.12 0.28
N GLU A 415 -3.48 -100.09 1.06
CA GLU A 415 -3.81 -100.17 2.48
C GLU A 415 -5.03 -101.08 2.71
N GLU A 416 -6.12 -100.90 1.95
CA GLU A 416 -7.30 -101.77 2.02
C GLU A 416 -6.97 -103.24 1.76
N VAL A 417 -6.17 -103.53 0.72
CA VAL A 417 -5.74 -104.90 0.38
C VAL A 417 -4.87 -105.50 1.48
N LEU A 418 -3.95 -104.73 2.05
CA LEU A 418 -3.10 -105.20 3.16
C LEU A 418 -3.91 -105.43 4.44
N ALA A 419 -4.88 -104.56 4.73
CA ALA A 419 -5.79 -104.72 5.85
C ALA A 419 -6.63 -106.00 5.71
N GLN A 420 -7.18 -106.26 4.51
CA GLN A 420 -7.90 -107.51 4.21
C GLN A 420 -7.01 -108.74 4.40
N ARG A 421 -5.79 -108.75 3.83
CA ARG A 421 -4.86 -109.87 4.00
C ARG A 421 -4.46 -110.09 5.45
N SER A 422 -4.25 -109.02 6.21
CA SER A 422 -3.96 -109.11 7.66
C SER A 422 -5.14 -109.74 8.40
N GLN A 423 -6.36 -109.35 8.05
CA GLN A 423 -7.58 -109.92 8.61
C GLN A 423 -7.73 -111.41 8.24
N ASP A 424 -7.44 -111.80 7.01
CA ASP A 424 -7.45 -113.19 6.56
C ASP A 424 -6.41 -114.04 7.31
N VAL A 425 -5.20 -113.52 7.49
CA VAL A 425 -4.13 -114.19 8.28
C VAL A 425 -4.54 -114.31 9.75
N LEU A 426 -5.13 -113.28 10.34
CA LEU A 426 -5.67 -113.35 11.70
C LEU A 426 -6.78 -114.41 11.81
N GLN A 427 -7.69 -114.48 10.83
CA GLN A 427 -8.72 -115.51 10.79
C GLN A 427 -8.10 -116.91 10.66
N GLN A 428 -7.14 -117.11 9.77
CA GLN A 428 -6.42 -118.37 9.64
C GLN A 428 -5.68 -118.76 10.93
N LEU A 429 -5.04 -117.81 11.62
CA LEU A 429 -4.41 -118.06 12.92
C LEU A 429 -5.44 -118.42 14.00
N THR A 430 -6.62 -117.79 14.00
CA THR A 430 -7.69 -118.18 14.93
C THR A 430 -8.28 -119.55 14.62
N MET A 431 -8.36 -119.93 13.35
CA MET A 431 -8.79 -121.27 12.91
C MET A 431 -7.73 -122.33 13.26
N TRP A 432 -6.46 -122.08 12.97
CA TRP A 432 -5.34 -122.92 13.40
C TRP A 432 -5.26 -123.08 14.91
N ARG A 433 -5.49 -122.00 15.68
CA ARG A 433 -5.57 -122.06 17.14
C ARG A 433 -6.78 -122.90 17.62
N LYS A 434 -7.87 -122.97 16.86
CA LYS A 434 -9.02 -123.84 17.16
C LYS A 434 -8.76 -125.30 16.77
N GLU A 435 -8.01 -125.55 15.70
CA GLU A 435 -7.72 -126.89 15.18
C GLU A 435 -6.52 -127.57 15.87
N HIS A 436 -5.54 -126.80 16.35
CA HIS A 436 -4.31 -127.31 16.94
C HIS A 436 -4.11 -126.75 18.36
N LEU A 437 -4.26 -127.65 19.35
CA LEU A 437 -4.17 -127.51 20.81
C LEU A 437 -5.49 -127.28 21.58
N CYS A 438 -6.09 -128.42 21.93
CA CYS A 438 -6.38 -128.73 23.33
C CYS A 438 -5.12 -128.46 24.19
N LEU A 439 -5.12 -127.36 24.95
CA LEU A 439 -4.64 -127.20 26.34
C LEU A 439 -4.36 -125.71 26.63
N GLY A 440 -5.18 -125.13 27.51
CA GLY A 440 -4.82 -124.00 28.38
C GLY A 440 -4.91 -122.57 27.78
N PRO A 441 -5.46 -121.59 28.53
CA PRO A 441 -5.13 -120.17 28.32
C PRO A 441 -3.68 -119.95 28.80
N PRO A 442 -2.90 -118.91 28.39
CA PRO A 442 -3.30 -117.50 28.23
C PRO A 442 -2.45 -116.82 27.09
N PRO A 443 -2.10 -115.51 27.03
CA PRO A 443 -2.50 -114.34 27.80
C PRO A 443 -3.01 -113.16 26.95
N LYS A 444 -3.53 -112.14 27.67
CA LYS A 444 -3.74 -110.79 27.16
C LYS A 444 -2.46 -110.28 26.49
N VAL A 445 -2.49 -110.06 25.18
CA VAL A 445 -1.52 -109.19 24.53
C VAL A 445 -2.17 -107.83 24.40
N VAL A 446 -1.73 -106.93 25.28
CA VAL A 446 -1.97 -105.49 25.16
C VAL A 446 -1.30 -105.03 23.88
N LEU A 447 -2.07 -104.74 22.84
CA LEU A 447 -1.60 -103.94 21.72
C LEU A 447 -1.59 -102.48 22.17
N VAL A 448 -0.38 -102.04 22.52
CA VAL A 448 -0.03 -100.61 22.65
C VAL A 448 -0.29 -99.95 21.28
N PRO A 449 -1.01 -98.82 21.22
CA PRO A 449 -1.23 -98.12 19.97
C PRO A 449 0.07 -97.44 19.55
N PHE A 450 0.61 -97.85 18.40
CA PHE A 450 1.69 -97.14 17.73
C PHE A 450 1.19 -96.72 16.34
N PHE A 451 1.32 -95.42 16.08
CA PHE A 451 0.93 -94.68 14.87
C PHE A 451 -0.59 -94.45 14.73
N THR A 452 -1.05 -93.20 14.59
CA THR A 452 -0.60 -92.25 13.57
C THR A 452 -0.57 -90.80 14.05
N ARG A 453 0.61 -90.18 13.89
CA ARG A 453 0.79 -88.74 13.70
C ARG A 453 1.35 -88.59 12.29
N TRP A 454 0.52 -88.19 11.34
CA TRP A 454 0.87 -87.47 10.12
C TRP A 454 -0.35 -86.67 9.70
#